data_AF-A0A9D8B5P9-F1
#
_entry.id   AF-A0A9D8B5P9-F1
#
_cell.length_a   1.000
_cell.length_b   1.000
_cell.length_c   1.000
_cell.angle_alpha   90.00
_cell.angle_beta   90.00
_cell.angle_gamma   90.00
#
_symmetry.space_group_name_H-M   'P 1'
#
loop_
_entity.id
_entity.type
_entity.pdbx_description
1 polymer ?
#
loop_
_entity_poly.entity_id
_entity_poly.type
_entity_poly.pdbx_seq_one_letter_code
_entity_poly.pdbx_strand_id
1 'polypeptide(L)' 'MAEVIVKVGEFEVAAAITRASATKLKLKKGDQVAAVIKATEVMIAKD' A
#
# COMPACT_ATOMS: atom_id res chain seq x y z
N MET A 1 -5.09 13.71 1.86
CA MET A 1 -4.66 12.29 1.90
C MET A 1 -5.47 11.46 0.94
N ALA A 2 -4.90 10.34 0.50
CA ALA A 2 -5.56 9.24 -0.21
C ALA A 2 -5.20 7.93 0.51
N GLU A 3 -6.16 7.04 0.61
CA GLU A 3 -5.95 5.67 1.07
C GLU A 3 -5.96 4.74 -0.14
N VAL A 4 -4.98 3.85 -0.22
CA VAL A 4 -4.85 2.86 -1.28
C VAL A 4 -4.85 1.48 -0.63
N ILE A 5 -5.80 0.64 -1.01
CA ILE A 5 -5.87 -0.75 -0.58
C ILE A 5 -5.24 -1.62 -1.66
N VAL A 6 -4.22 -2.38 -1.29
CA VAL A 6 -3.51 -3.31 -2.17
C VAL A 6 -3.79 -4.73 -1.73
N LYS A 7 -4.33 -5.56 -2.63
CA LYS A 7 -4.49 -6.99 -2.38
C LYS A 7 -3.17 -7.72 -2.59
N VAL A 8 -2.73 -8.48 -1.58
CA VAL A 8 -1.51 -9.28 -1.59
C VAL A 8 -1.87 -10.71 -1.20
N GLY A 9 -2.07 -11.57 -2.21
CA GLY A 9 -2.63 -12.92 -1.99
C GLY A 9 -4.04 -12.84 -1.41
N GLU A 10 -4.24 -13.44 -0.23
CA GLU A 10 -5.51 -13.38 0.51
C GLU A 10 -5.60 -12.19 1.48
N PHE A 11 -4.51 -11.44 1.67
CA PHE A 11 -4.43 -10.31 2.58
C PHE A 11 -4.61 -8.97 1.87
N GLU A 12 -4.89 -7.94 2.65
CA GLU A 12 -4.94 -6.55 2.20
C GLU A 12 -3.91 -5.69 2.95
N VAL A 13 -3.24 -4.81 2.23
CA VAL A 13 -2.33 -3.80 2.78
C VAL A 13 -2.92 -2.42 2.51
N ALA A 14 -3.19 -1.67 3.57
CA ALA A 14 -3.66 -0.29 3.49
C ALA A 14 -2.48 0.68 3.55
N ALA A 15 -2.36 1.57 2.55
CA ALA A 15 -1.36 2.61 2.50
C ALA A 15 -2.01 3.99 2.49
N ALA A 16 -1.70 4.80 3.51
CA ALA A 16 -2.05 6.21 3.52
C ALA A 16 -0.95 7.02 2.81
N ILE A 17 -1.29 7.62 1.66
CA ILE A 17 -0.36 8.42 0.86
C ILE A 17 -0.91 9.82 0.58
N THR A 18 -0.07 10.69 0.00
CA THR A 18 -0.54 11.99 -0.46
C THR A 18 -1.45 11.83 -1.69
N ARG A 19 -2.45 12.72 -1.83
CA ARG A 19 -3.29 12.74 -3.05
C ARG A 19 -2.44 12.99 -4.31
N ALA A 20 -1.45 13.86 -4.20
CA ALA A 20 -0.54 14.18 -5.30
C ALA A 20 0.24 12.94 -5.79
N SER A 21 0.72 12.08 -4.89
CA SER A 21 1.38 10.82 -5.25
C SER A 21 0.43 9.88 -6.00
N ALA A 22 -0.81 9.70 -5.51
CA ALA A 22 -1.80 8.85 -6.17
C ALA A 22 -2.09 9.33 -7.60
N THR A 23 -2.27 10.64 -7.79
CA THR A 23 -2.47 11.25 -9.11
C THR A 23 -1.25 11.12 -10.02
N LYS A 24 -0.04 11.37 -9.49
CA LYS A 24 1.22 11.29 -10.27
C LYS A 24 1.50 9.87 -10.75
N LEU A 25 1.19 8.87 -9.92
CA LEU A 25 1.26 7.45 -10.27
C LEU A 25 0.10 6.98 -11.15
N LYS A 26 -0.94 7.81 -11.32
CA LYS A 26 -2.16 7.51 -12.09
C LYS A 26 -2.88 6.26 -11.62
N LEU A 27 -2.87 6.02 -10.29
CA LEU A 27 -3.48 4.84 -9.70
C LEU A 27 -4.98 4.77 -9.99
N LYS A 28 -5.43 3.60 -10.41
CA LYS A 28 -6.85 3.26 -10.57
C LYS A 28 -7.13 1.85 -10.06
N LYS A 29 -8.41 1.56 -9.80
CA LYS A 29 -8.83 0.20 -9.41
C LYS A 29 -8.42 -0.80 -10.48
N GLY A 30 -7.83 -1.92 -10.04
CA GLY A 30 -7.37 -3.00 -10.91
C GLY A 30 -5.93 -2.86 -11.42
N ASP A 31 -5.23 -1.75 -11.14
CA ASP A 31 -3.81 -1.66 -11.46
C ASP A 31 -2.99 -2.69 -10.68
N GLN A 32 -2.04 -3.33 -11.36
CA GLN A 32 -0.99 -4.10 -10.69
C GLN A 32 0.03 -3.14 -10.08
N VAL A 33 0.27 -3.29 -8.79
CA VAL A 33 1.18 -2.45 -8.01
C VAL A 33 1.98 -3.32 -7.05
N ALA A 34 3.10 -2.77 -6.56
CA ALA A 34 3.88 -3.37 -5.48
C ALA A 34 3.69 -2.55 -4.20
N ALA A 35 3.33 -3.21 -3.10
CA ALA A 35 3.43 -2.61 -1.78
C ALA A 35 4.90 -2.68 -1.32
N VAL A 36 5.55 -1.53 -1.15
CA VAL A 36 6.95 -1.45 -0.69
C VAL A 36 6.95 -0.98 0.76
N ILE A 37 7.45 -1.83 1.65
CA ILE A 37 7.55 -1.55 3.08
C ILE A 37 9.02 -1.60 3.47
N LYS A 38 9.49 -0.57 4.16
CA LYS A 38 10.86 -0.52 4.66
C LYS A 38 11.00 -1.49 5.84
N ALA A 39 12.04 -2.32 5.82
CA ALA A 39 12.19 -3.44 6.74
C ALA A 39 12.19 -3.02 8.23
N THR A 40 12.80 -1.88 8.55
CA THR A 40 12.89 -1.36 9.92
C THR A 40 11.56 -0.88 10.52
N GLU A 41 10.51 -0.80 9.72
CA GLU A 41 9.18 -0.32 10.11
C GLU A 41 8.15 -1.46 10.20
N VAL A 42 8.60 -2.70 10.00
CA VAL A 42 7.79 -3.90 10.22
C VAL A 42 8.02 -4.40 11.65
N MET A 43 6.94 -4.53 12.41
CA MET A 43 6.96 -5.17 13.72
C MET A 43 6.59 -6.65 13.58
N ILE A 44 7.25 -7.51 14.34
CA ILE A 44 6.97 -8.95 14.40
C ILE A 44 6.49 -9.26 15.82
N ALA A 45 5.35 -9.94 15.91
CA ALA A 45 4.81 -10.47 17.15
C ALA A 45 4.78 -11.99 17.10
N LYS A 46 4.99 -12.63 18.26
CA LYS A 46 4.83 -14.06 18.49
C LYS A 46 3.97 -14.23 19.75
N ASP A 47 3.19 -15.29 19.77
CA ASP A 47 2.43 -15.75 20.94
C ASP A 47 3.34 -16.06 22.16
#